data_AF-A0A5P0JH42-F1
#
_entry.id   AF-A0A5P0JH42-F1
#
_cell.length_a   1.000
_cell.length_b   1.000
_cell.length_c   1.000
_cell.angle_alpha   90.00
_cell.angle_beta   90.00
_cell.angle_gamma   90.00
#
_symmetry.space_group_name_H-M   'P 1'
#
loop_
_entity.id
_entity.type
_entity.pdbx_description
1 polymer ?
#
loop_
_entity_poly.entity_id
_entity_poly.type
_entity_poly.pdbx_seq_one_letter_code
_entity_poly.pdbx_strand_id
1 'polypeptide(L)'
;MIDSAGSGNVVNYDPSNVIMLTGRASVVERLTEVIQRVDHAGNRTEEVIPLDNASASEIARVLESLTKNSGENQPATLKSQIVADERTNSVIVSGDPATRDKMRRLIRRLDSEMERSGNSQVFYLKYSKAEDLVDVLKQVSGTLTAAKEEAEGTVGSGREIVSIAASKHSNALIVTAPQDIMQSLQSVIEQLDIRRAQVHVEALIVEVAEGSNINFGVQWASKDAGLMQFANGTQIPIGTLGAAISQAKPQKGSTVISENGATTINPDTNGDLSTLAQLLSGFSGTAVGVVKGDWMALVQAVKNDSSSNVLSTPSITTLDNQEAFFMVGQDVPVLTGSTVGSNNSNPFNTVERKKVG
;
A
#
# COMPACT_ATOMS: atom_id res chain seq x y z
N MET A 1 38.45 99.26 -5.06
CA MET A 1 37.05 99.38 -4.61
C MET A 1 36.17 99.25 -5.84
N ILE A 2 35.56 98.07 -6.03
CA ILE A 2 34.54 97.86 -7.05
C ILE A 2 33.22 98.21 -6.38
N ASP A 3 32.50 99.16 -6.97
CA ASP A 3 31.25 99.70 -6.49
C ASP A 3 30.20 98.57 -6.37
N SER A 4 29.90 98.19 -5.12
CA SER A 4 28.97 97.12 -4.74
C SER A 4 27.54 97.64 -4.53
N ALA A 5 27.16 98.74 -5.19
CA ALA A 5 25.83 99.34 -5.06
C ALA A 5 24.73 98.61 -5.87
N GLY A 6 25.00 97.45 -6.47
CA GLY A 6 24.04 96.70 -7.30
C GLY A 6 23.81 95.22 -6.99
N SER A 7 24.44 94.71 -5.93
CA SER A 7 24.37 93.29 -5.54
C SER A 7 23.10 93.00 -4.75
N GLY A 8 22.28 92.05 -5.20
CA GLY A 8 21.27 91.40 -4.35
C GLY A 8 21.95 90.28 -3.55
N ASN A 9 21.64 90.17 -2.26
CA ASN A 9 22.18 89.11 -1.40
C ASN A 9 21.12 88.02 -1.22
N VAL A 10 21.53 86.77 -1.41
CA VAL A 10 20.73 85.57 -1.16
C VAL A 10 21.33 84.86 0.05
N VAL A 11 20.54 84.68 1.10
CA VAL A 11 20.93 83.88 2.26
C VAL A 11 20.00 82.68 2.34
N ASN A 12 20.59 81.49 2.26
CA ASN A 12 19.90 80.23 2.48
C ASN A 12 19.90 79.91 3.98
N TYR A 13 18.74 79.50 4.51
CA TYR A 13 18.65 78.82 5.79
C TYR A 13 18.31 77.34 5.56
N ASP A 14 19.36 76.50 5.54
CA ASP A 14 19.28 75.08 5.19
C ASP A 14 18.33 74.25 6.08
N PRO A 15 18.24 74.44 7.41
CA PRO A 15 17.40 73.58 8.27
C PRO A 15 15.90 73.70 8.03
N SER A 16 15.41 74.80 7.46
CA SER A 16 13.97 75.01 7.19
C SER A 16 13.63 75.14 5.71
N ASN A 17 14.58 74.91 4.81
CA ASN A 17 14.41 75.10 3.36
C ASN A 17 13.85 76.49 3.00
N VAL A 18 14.27 77.54 3.73
CA VAL A 18 13.83 78.92 3.49
C VAL A 18 14.98 79.70 2.84
N ILE A 19 14.69 80.38 1.74
CA ILE A 19 15.63 81.28 1.08
C ILE A 19 15.17 82.72 1.35
N MET A 20 16.02 83.51 2.00
CA MET A 20 15.78 84.92 2.26
C MET A 20 16.48 85.77 1.21
N LEU A 21 15.71 86.59 0.49
CA LEU A 21 16.18 87.46 -0.58
C LEU A 21 16.16 88.91 -0.09
N THR A 22 17.27 89.63 -0.25
CA THR A 22 17.33 91.08 0.02
C THR A 22 18.03 91.82 -1.11
N GLY A 23 17.42 92.89 -1.61
CA GLY A 23 17.95 93.66 -2.72
C GLY A 23 16.93 94.61 -3.35
N ARG A 24 17.31 95.24 -4.47
CA ARG A 24 16.39 96.08 -5.26
C ARG A 24 15.28 95.24 -5.88
N ALA A 25 14.07 95.77 -5.95
CA ALA A 25 12.89 95.08 -6.49
C ALA A 25 13.15 94.40 -7.86
N SER A 26 13.87 95.06 -8.77
CA SER A 26 14.19 94.50 -10.10
C SER A 26 15.11 93.27 -10.06
N VAL A 27 15.94 93.12 -9.03
CA VAL A 27 16.87 91.99 -8.84
C VAL A 27 16.16 90.86 -8.11
N VAL A 28 15.34 91.19 -7.11
CA VAL A 28 14.50 90.21 -6.40
C VAL A 28 13.53 89.54 -7.38
N GLU A 29 12.89 90.29 -8.28
CA GLU A 29 11.99 89.72 -9.29
C GLU A 29 12.68 88.69 -10.18
N ARG A 30 13.90 89.01 -10.67
CA ARG A 30 14.71 88.08 -11.48
C ARG A 30 15.15 86.85 -10.69
N LEU A 31 15.53 87.03 -9.42
CA LEU A 31 15.93 85.92 -8.56
C LEU A 31 14.73 85.01 -8.23
N THR A 32 13.56 85.59 -7.98
CA THR A 32 12.31 84.85 -7.78
C THR A 32 11.94 84.04 -9.02
N GLU A 33 12.06 84.59 -10.23
CA GLU A 33 11.79 83.85 -11.47
C GLU A 33 12.73 82.65 -11.65
N VAL A 34 14.03 82.82 -11.35
CA VAL A 34 15.02 81.73 -11.41
C VAL A 34 14.72 80.66 -10.35
N ILE A 35 14.36 81.07 -9.13
CA ILE A 35 14.02 80.13 -8.05
C ILE A 35 12.75 79.35 -8.39
N GLN A 36 11.69 80.01 -8.85
CA GLN A 36 10.45 79.32 -9.27
C GLN A 36 10.72 78.34 -10.42
N ARG A 37 11.57 78.71 -11.38
CA ARG A 37 11.93 77.81 -12.48
C ARG A 37 12.70 76.57 -12.02
N VAL A 38 13.55 76.70 -11.00
CA VAL A 38 14.31 75.58 -10.42
C VAL A 38 13.46 74.73 -9.47
N ASP A 39 12.54 75.35 -8.72
CA ASP A 39 11.59 74.66 -7.84
C ASP A 39 10.61 73.78 -8.65
N HIS A 40 10.10 74.30 -9.76
CA HIS A 40 9.30 73.51 -10.71
C HIS A 40 10.09 72.35 -11.36
N ALA A 41 11.40 72.48 -11.50
CA ALA A 41 12.27 71.44 -12.06
C ALA A 41 12.61 70.33 -11.05
N GLY A 42 12.30 70.51 -9.75
CA GLY A 42 12.61 69.56 -8.68
C GLY A 42 11.39 68.94 -7.98
N ASN A 43 10.18 69.12 -8.49
CA ASN A 43 8.96 68.69 -7.83
C ASN A 43 8.80 67.15 -7.82
N ARG A 44 9.21 66.53 -6.70
CA ARG A 44 9.05 65.10 -6.43
C ARG A 44 7.69 64.86 -5.77
N THR A 45 6.81 64.17 -6.48
CA THR A 45 5.53 63.71 -5.92
C THR A 45 5.42 62.20 -6.04
N GLU A 46 4.69 61.61 -5.09
CA GLU A 46 4.45 60.17 -5.02
C GLU A 46 3.17 59.82 -5.79
N GLU A 47 3.19 58.69 -6.49
CA GLU A 47 2.01 58.12 -7.14
C GLU A 47 1.86 56.67 -6.70
N VAL A 48 0.65 56.31 -6.28
CA VAL A 48 0.28 54.94 -5.90
C VAL A 48 -0.46 54.31 -7.07
N ILE A 49 0.09 53.22 -7.60
CA ILE A 49 -0.49 52.49 -8.73
C ILE A 49 -0.94 51.10 -8.23
N PRO A 50 -2.25 50.82 -8.17
CA PRO A 50 -2.74 49.48 -7.83
C PRO A 50 -2.46 48.49 -8.96
N LEU A 51 -2.21 47.23 -8.59
CA LEU A 51 -2.00 46.10 -9.50
C LEU A 51 -3.13 45.08 -9.35
N ASP A 52 -3.65 44.60 -10.47
CA ASP A 52 -4.77 43.66 -10.49
C ASP A 52 -4.31 42.20 -10.56
N ASN A 53 -3.24 41.91 -11.31
CA ASN A 53 -2.84 40.53 -11.65
C ASN A 53 -1.49 40.14 -11.06
N ALA A 54 -0.49 41.02 -11.17
CA ALA A 54 0.88 40.73 -10.75
C ALA A 54 1.14 41.11 -9.29
N SER A 55 2.11 40.44 -8.65
CA SER A 55 2.51 40.76 -7.28
C SER A 55 3.32 42.06 -7.21
N ALA A 56 2.95 42.97 -6.31
CA ALA A 56 3.63 44.24 -6.10
C ALA A 56 5.12 44.07 -5.77
N SER A 57 5.49 43.04 -5.01
CA SER A 57 6.88 42.79 -4.64
C SER A 57 7.74 42.28 -5.81
N GLU A 58 7.16 41.51 -6.73
CA GLU A 58 7.84 41.06 -7.95
C GLU A 58 8.04 42.22 -8.93
N ILE A 59 6.99 43.02 -9.16
CA ILE A 59 7.08 44.19 -10.03
C ILE A 59 8.11 45.19 -9.49
N ALA A 60 8.10 45.46 -8.17
CA ALA A 60 9.08 46.36 -7.57
C ALA A 60 10.52 45.88 -7.77
N ARG A 61 10.81 44.57 -7.61
CA ARG A 61 12.15 43.99 -7.87
C ARG A 61 12.57 44.14 -9.33
N VAL A 62 11.66 43.88 -10.26
CA VAL A 62 11.93 44.05 -11.70
C VAL A 62 12.22 45.52 -12.01
N LEU A 63 11.38 46.44 -11.53
CA LEU A 63 11.57 47.88 -11.74
C LEU A 63 12.85 48.43 -11.07
N GLU A 64 13.19 47.94 -9.89
CA GLU A 64 14.43 48.30 -9.18
C GLU A 64 15.66 47.82 -9.96
N SER A 65 15.63 46.61 -10.54
CA SER A 65 16.71 46.11 -11.40
C SER A 65 16.90 46.94 -12.67
N LEU A 66 15.81 47.41 -13.27
CA LEU A 66 15.83 48.24 -14.48
C LEU A 66 16.33 49.68 -14.21
N THR A 67 16.05 50.21 -13.02
CA THR A 67 16.48 51.56 -12.62
C THR A 67 17.91 51.60 -12.10
N LYS A 68 18.38 50.54 -11.41
CA LYS A 68 19.80 50.39 -11.00
C LYS A 68 20.77 50.48 -12.18
N ASN A 69 20.38 49.93 -13.34
CA ASN A 69 21.22 49.94 -14.54
C ASN A 69 21.18 51.27 -15.33
N SER A 70 20.27 52.19 -15.01
CA SER A 70 20.06 53.42 -15.79
C SER A 70 20.66 54.70 -15.15
N GLY A 71 21.30 54.60 -13.98
CA GLY A 71 21.53 55.77 -13.11
C GLY A 71 22.85 55.82 -12.33
N GLU A 72 23.96 55.32 -12.88
CA GLU A 72 25.27 55.34 -12.19
C GLU A 72 25.85 56.76 -12.00
N ASN A 73 25.43 57.76 -12.78
CA ASN A 73 26.04 59.11 -12.79
C ASN A 73 25.11 60.26 -12.37
N GLN A 74 23.97 59.99 -11.73
CA GLN A 74 23.08 61.04 -11.19
C GLN A 74 23.17 61.11 -9.65
N PRO A 75 23.17 62.33 -9.06
CA PRO A 75 23.15 62.51 -7.61
C PRO A 75 21.95 61.78 -6.99
N ALA A 76 22.10 61.25 -5.77
CA ALA A 76 21.08 60.45 -5.08
C ALA A 76 19.70 61.14 -4.96
N THR A 77 19.69 62.47 -5.05
CA THR A 77 18.50 63.32 -5.06
C THR A 77 17.68 63.28 -6.35
N LEU A 78 18.15 62.64 -7.42
CA LEU A 78 17.39 62.42 -8.68
C LEU A 78 17.02 60.94 -8.90
N LYS A 79 17.39 60.04 -7.98
CA LYS A 79 17.03 58.62 -8.08
C LYS A 79 15.56 58.43 -7.73
N SER A 80 14.80 57.84 -8.66
CA SER A 80 13.42 57.42 -8.43
C SER A 80 13.41 56.28 -7.42
N GLN A 81 12.57 56.39 -6.39
CA GLN A 81 12.39 55.32 -5.40
C GLN A 81 11.12 54.55 -5.75
N ILE A 82 11.22 53.23 -5.68
CA ILE A 82 10.12 52.30 -5.95
C ILE A 82 9.96 51.47 -4.69
N VAL A 83 8.75 51.44 -4.14
CA VAL A 83 8.40 50.65 -2.95
C VAL A 83 7.14 49.86 -3.25
N ALA A 84 7.11 48.58 -2.88
CA ALA A 84 5.91 47.77 -2.94
C ALA A 84 5.14 47.88 -1.62
N ASP A 85 3.83 48.13 -1.70
CA ASP A 85 2.89 47.89 -0.61
C ASP A 85 2.15 46.57 -0.90
N GLU A 86 2.57 45.50 -0.24
CA GLU A 86 1.97 44.17 -0.38
C GLU A 86 0.53 44.11 0.18
N ARG A 87 0.18 44.98 1.14
CA ARG A 87 -1.15 44.97 1.76
C ARG A 87 -2.24 45.46 0.80
N THR A 88 -1.90 46.41 -0.05
CA THR A 88 -2.82 46.99 -1.05
C THR A 88 -2.50 46.53 -2.47
N ASN A 89 -1.57 45.57 -2.63
CA ASN A 89 -0.98 45.15 -3.88
C ASN A 89 -0.71 46.34 -4.83
N SER A 90 -0.04 47.36 -4.30
CA SER A 90 0.19 48.62 -5.02
C SER A 90 1.68 48.94 -5.06
N VAL A 91 2.13 49.54 -6.17
CA VAL A 91 3.50 50.02 -6.32
C VAL A 91 3.50 51.54 -6.14
N ILE A 92 4.31 52.00 -5.20
CA ILE A 92 4.53 53.42 -4.92
C ILE A 92 5.76 53.86 -5.69
N VAL A 93 5.59 54.84 -6.57
CA VAL A 93 6.68 55.40 -7.39
C VAL A 93 6.89 56.87 -7.02
N SER A 94 8.10 57.19 -6.56
CA SER A 94 8.53 58.56 -6.26
C SER A 94 9.52 59.04 -7.32
N GLY A 95 9.21 60.14 -8.02
CA GLY A 95 10.10 60.74 -9.01
C GLY A 95 9.45 61.81 -9.90
N ASP A 96 10.22 62.30 -10.88
CA ASP A 96 9.76 63.31 -11.85
C ASP A 96 8.53 62.84 -12.64
N PRO A 97 7.65 63.75 -13.10
CA PRO A 97 6.44 63.40 -13.84
C PRO A 97 6.72 62.55 -15.09
N ALA A 98 7.81 62.85 -15.83
CA ALA A 98 8.21 62.07 -17.00
C ALA A 98 8.62 60.62 -16.64
N THR A 99 9.27 60.43 -15.50
CA THR A 99 9.67 59.10 -14.99
C THR A 99 8.47 58.31 -14.51
N ARG A 100 7.52 58.95 -13.82
CA ARG A 100 6.26 58.31 -13.40
C ARG A 100 5.43 57.86 -14.59
N ASP A 101 5.31 58.66 -15.64
CA ASP A 101 4.60 58.26 -16.86
C ASP A 101 5.25 57.04 -17.53
N LYS A 102 6.59 56.97 -17.53
CA LYS A 102 7.34 55.82 -18.02
C LYS A 102 7.09 54.58 -17.16
N MET A 103 7.13 54.73 -15.83
CA MET A 103 6.85 53.64 -14.88
C MET A 103 5.41 53.15 -15.00
N ARG A 104 4.43 54.04 -15.14
CA ARG A 104 3.02 53.69 -15.34
C ARG A 104 2.81 52.82 -16.58
N ARG A 105 3.48 53.13 -17.69
CA ARG A 105 3.41 52.32 -18.91
C ARG A 105 4.07 50.95 -18.74
N LEU A 106 5.21 50.89 -18.04
CA LEU A 106 5.90 49.63 -17.74
C LEU A 106 5.04 48.75 -16.82
N ILE A 107 4.49 49.32 -15.76
CA ILE A 107 3.61 48.63 -14.81
C ILE A 107 2.41 48.04 -15.54
N ARG A 108 1.71 48.82 -16.39
CA ARG A 108 0.58 48.30 -17.18
C ARG A 108 0.95 47.17 -18.15
N ARG A 109 2.19 47.13 -18.64
CA ARG A 109 2.65 46.06 -19.53
C ARG A 109 3.02 44.79 -18.76
N LEU A 110 3.47 44.95 -17.52
CA LEU A 110 3.84 43.84 -16.64
C LEU A 110 2.65 43.29 -15.85
N ASP A 111 1.62 44.09 -15.60
CA ASP A 111 0.36 43.70 -14.94
C ASP A 111 -0.63 43.02 -15.91
N SER A 112 -0.12 42.13 -16.75
CA SER A 112 -0.94 41.23 -17.57
C SER A 112 -1.32 39.99 -16.75
N GLU A 113 -2.49 39.41 -17.03
CA GLU A 113 -2.89 38.12 -16.48
C GLU A 113 -1.83 37.06 -16.85
N MET A 114 -1.11 36.59 -15.84
CA MET A 114 -0.05 35.60 -16.03
C MET A 114 -0.72 34.25 -16.29
N GLU A 115 -0.56 33.68 -17.50
CA GLU A 115 -1.00 32.31 -17.75
C GLU A 115 -0.28 31.39 -16.76
N ARG A 116 -1.05 30.72 -15.91
CA ARG A 116 -0.56 29.94 -14.77
C ARG A 116 0.54 28.98 -15.23
N SER A 117 1.77 29.20 -14.75
CA SER A 117 2.98 28.43 -15.06
C SER A 117 2.98 26.97 -14.53
N GLY A 118 1.82 26.42 -14.21
CA GLY A 118 1.64 25.02 -13.84
C GLY A 118 0.21 24.64 -14.14
N ASN A 119 -0.03 24.15 -15.36
CA ASN A 119 -1.36 23.71 -15.76
C ASN A 119 -1.67 22.41 -15.03
N SER A 120 -2.44 22.49 -13.94
CA SER A 120 -2.97 21.31 -13.27
C SER A 120 -4.16 20.75 -14.05
N GLN A 121 -4.05 19.51 -14.50
CA GLN A 121 -5.13 18.81 -15.21
C GLN A 121 -5.59 17.59 -14.43
N VAL A 122 -6.90 17.34 -14.48
CA VAL A 122 -7.53 16.16 -13.86
C VAL A 122 -7.89 15.16 -14.96
N PHE A 123 -7.37 13.95 -14.84
CA PHE A 123 -7.66 12.83 -15.74
C PHE A 123 -8.57 11.82 -15.04
N TYR A 124 -9.75 11.57 -15.62
CA TYR A 124 -10.66 10.53 -15.15
C TYR A 124 -10.34 9.21 -15.86
N LEU A 125 -9.96 8.20 -15.08
CA LEU A 125 -9.58 6.88 -15.59
C LEU A 125 -10.81 5.99 -15.74
N LYS A 126 -10.85 5.21 -16.84
CA LYS A 126 -11.99 4.36 -17.20
C LYS A 126 -11.79 2.90 -16.79
N TYR A 127 -10.58 2.38 -16.90
CA TYR A 127 -10.28 0.95 -16.73
C TYR A 127 -9.20 0.71 -15.68
N SER A 128 -8.21 1.60 -15.57
CA SER A 128 -7.11 1.50 -14.62
C SER A 128 -7.41 2.23 -13.30
N LYS A 129 -6.80 1.76 -12.20
CA LYS A 129 -6.91 2.42 -10.89
C LYS A 129 -5.89 3.54 -10.78
N ALA A 130 -6.31 4.71 -10.29
CA ALA A 130 -5.44 5.86 -10.12
C ALA A 130 -4.26 5.58 -9.17
N GLU A 131 -4.50 4.81 -8.10
CA GLU A 131 -3.49 4.44 -7.10
C GLU A 131 -2.32 3.67 -7.75
N ASP A 132 -2.62 2.67 -8.57
CA ASP A 132 -1.62 1.85 -9.27
C ASP A 132 -0.82 2.67 -10.32
N LEU A 133 -1.47 3.65 -10.96
CA LEU A 133 -0.83 4.47 -12.00
C LEU A 133 0.09 5.57 -11.43
N VAL A 134 -0.16 6.07 -10.21
CA VAL A 134 0.68 7.13 -9.62
C VAL A 134 2.13 6.70 -9.53
N ASP A 135 2.39 5.47 -9.09
CA ASP A 135 3.76 4.98 -8.90
C ASP A 135 4.50 4.81 -10.23
N VAL A 136 3.81 4.30 -11.25
CA VAL A 136 4.34 4.18 -12.62
C VAL A 136 4.63 5.56 -13.21
N LEU A 137 3.70 6.51 -13.10
CA LEU A 137 3.84 7.84 -13.68
C LEU A 137 4.89 8.69 -12.95
N LYS A 138 5.08 8.51 -11.64
CA LYS A 138 6.19 9.15 -10.89
C LYS A 138 7.55 8.72 -11.41
N GLN A 139 7.71 7.42 -11.71
CA GLN A 139 8.94 6.91 -12.30
C GLN A 139 9.18 7.49 -13.70
N VAL A 140 8.14 7.53 -14.54
CA VAL A 140 8.21 8.12 -15.89
C VAL A 140 8.51 9.62 -15.83
N SER A 141 7.87 10.37 -14.94
CA SER A 141 8.13 11.80 -14.77
C SER A 141 9.58 12.07 -14.35
N GLY A 142 10.13 11.24 -13.46
CA GLY A 142 11.52 11.35 -13.02
C GLY A 142 12.52 11.12 -14.17
N THR A 143 12.24 10.18 -15.08
CA THR A 143 13.07 9.96 -16.27
C THR A 143 12.94 11.08 -17.30
N LEU A 144 11.73 11.63 -17.48
CA LEU A 144 11.49 12.72 -18.42
C LEU A 144 12.17 14.02 -17.97
N THR A 145 12.18 14.31 -16.67
CA THR A 145 12.91 15.46 -16.12
C THR A 145 14.42 15.27 -16.25
N ALA A 146 14.94 14.08 -15.96
CA ALA A 146 16.38 13.80 -16.06
C ALA A 146 16.90 13.88 -17.51
N ALA A 147 16.16 13.32 -18.47
CA ALA A 147 16.51 13.40 -19.89
C ALA A 147 16.54 14.84 -20.42
N LYS A 148 15.72 15.73 -19.83
CA LYS A 148 15.68 17.15 -20.21
C LYS A 148 16.82 17.96 -19.57
N GLU A 149 17.19 17.65 -18.33
CA GLU A 149 18.36 18.24 -17.66
C GLU A 149 19.68 17.93 -18.41
N GLU A 150 19.81 16.74 -19.01
CA GLU A 150 20.95 16.37 -19.86
C GLU A 150 20.98 17.13 -21.20
N ALA A 151 19.82 17.51 -21.74
CA ALA A 151 19.70 18.19 -23.03
C ALA A 151 19.95 19.72 -22.94
N GLU A 152 19.61 20.37 -21.82
CA GLU A 152 19.67 21.83 -21.68
C GLU A 152 20.82 22.36 -20.80
N GLY A 153 21.64 21.51 -20.17
CA GLY A 153 22.90 21.91 -19.52
C GLY A 153 22.76 22.89 -18.33
N THR A 154 21.53 23.18 -17.88
CA THR A 154 21.25 24.00 -16.70
C THR A 154 21.09 23.12 -15.47
N VAL A 155 22.17 22.95 -14.71
CA VAL A 155 22.12 22.42 -13.35
C VAL A 155 21.52 23.51 -12.46
N GLY A 156 20.22 23.43 -12.18
CA GLY A 156 19.51 24.50 -11.48
C GLY A 156 18.20 24.09 -10.84
N SER A 157 18.27 23.39 -9.70
CA SER A 157 17.33 23.47 -8.56
C SER A 157 15.85 23.69 -8.88
N GLY A 158 15.22 22.78 -9.64
CA GLY A 158 13.78 22.71 -9.85
C GLY A 158 13.23 21.34 -9.49
N ARG A 159 13.52 20.86 -8.27
CA ARG A 159 13.31 19.46 -7.86
C ARG A 159 11.84 19.02 -7.74
N GLU A 160 10.86 19.87 -8.04
CA GLU A 160 9.41 19.57 -7.92
C GLU A 160 8.56 20.34 -8.95
N ILE A 161 8.85 20.24 -10.26
CA ILE A 161 7.93 20.84 -11.26
C ILE A 161 6.79 19.87 -11.63
N VAL A 162 6.90 18.58 -11.27
CA VAL A 162 5.88 17.57 -11.57
C VAL A 162 5.33 16.97 -10.28
N SER A 163 4.06 17.24 -10.00
CA SER A 163 3.32 16.63 -8.89
C SER A 163 2.18 15.80 -9.45
N ILE A 164 2.13 14.53 -9.04
CA ILE A 164 1.11 13.57 -9.45
C ILE A 164 0.44 13.02 -8.20
N ALA A 165 -0.87 13.23 -8.07
CA ALA A 165 -1.69 12.75 -6.96
C ALA A 165 -2.90 11.96 -7.47
N ALA A 166 -3.27 10.88 -6.77
CA ALA A 166 -4.50 10.13 -7.06
C ALA A 166 -5.61 10.49 -6.08
N SER A 167 -6.81 10.71 -6.63
CA SER A 167 -8.05 10.75 -5.86
C SER A 167 -8.70 9.37 -5.89
N LYS A 168 -8.71 8.68 -4.75
CA LYS A 168 -9.31 7.36 -4.59
C LYS A 168 -10.84 7.37 -4.77
N HIS A 169 -11.50 8.44 -4.33
CA HIS A 169 -12.97 8.52 -4.38
C HIS A 169 -13.52 8.64 -5.80
N SER A 170 -12.83 9.42 -6.65
CA SER A 170 -13.27 9.71 -8.02
C SER A 170 -12.51 8.93 -9.09
N ASN A 171 -11.62 8.01 -8.70
CA ASN A 171 -10.66 7.32 -9.58
C ASN A 171 -10.02 8.26 -10.61
N ALA A 172 -9.46 9.37 -10.13
CA ALA A 172 -8.90 10.42 -10.98
C ALA A 172 -7.45 10.72 -10.61
N LEU A 173 -6.64 11.02 -11.62
CA LEU A 173 -5.27 11.50 -11.47
C LEU A 173 -5.26 13.03 -11.59
N ILE A 174 -4.70 13.69 -10.59
CA ILE A 174 -4.44 15.12 -10.60
C ILE A 174 -2.95 15.29 -10.90
N VAL A 175 -2.65 15.85 -12.06
CA VAL A 175 -1.29 16.06 -12.54
C VAL A 175 -1.04 17.56 -12.63
N THR A 176 0.03 18.02 -12.00
CA THR A 176 0.54 19.39 -12.13
C THR A 176 1.91 19.29 -12.76
N ALA A 177 2.06 19.79 -13.98
CA ALA A 177 3.32 19.72 -14.74
C ALA A 177 3.41 20.87 -15.76
N PRO A 178 4.62 21.17 -16.27
CA PRO A 178 4.80 22.00 -17.46
C PRO A 178 4.10 21.41 -18.70
N GLN A 179 3.74 22.27 -19.65
CA GLN A 179 2.90 21.89 -20.80
C GLN A 179 3.49 20.75 -21.67
N ASP A 180 4.80 20.72 -21.83
CA ASP A 180 5.51 19.69 -22.60
C ASP A 180 5.49 18.32 -21.92
N ILE A 181 5.71 18.27 -20.60
CA ILE A 181 5.61 17.03 -19.81
C ILE A 181 4.15 16.58 -19.72
N MET A 182 3.20 17.52 -19.62
CA MET A 182 1.77 17.23 -19.57
C MET A 182 1.29 16.48 -20.82
N GLN A 183 1.70 16.93 -22.03
CA GLN A 183 1.33 16.24 -23.28
C GLN A 183 1.90 14.82 -23.37
N SER A 184 3.13 14.63 -22.86
CA SER A 184 3.77 13.32 -22.79
C SER A 184 3.04 12.38 -21.81
N LEU A 185 2.72 12.87 -20.61
CA LEU A 185 1.98 12.12 -19.60
C LEU A 185 0.56 11.78 -20.06
N GLN A 186 -0.13 12.69 -20.76
CA GLN A 186 -1.44 12.40 -21.35
C GLN A 186 -1.36 11.21 -22.31
N SER A 187 -0.38 11.20 -23.22
CA SER A 187 -0.20 10.11 -24.19
C SER A 187 0.07 8.77 -23.49
N VAL A 188 0.86 8.78 -22.41
CA VAL A 188 1.14 7.57 -21.61
C VAL A 188 -0.11 7.10 -20.86
N ILE A 189 -0.87 8.01 -20.26
CA ILE A 189 -2.13 7.69 -19.56
C ILE A 189 -3.12 7.04 -20.52
N GLU A 190 -3.28 7.58 -21.74
CA GLU A 190 -4.17 7.02 -22.75
C GLU A 190 -3.76 5.60 -23.20
N GLN A 191 -2.46 5.32 -23.25
CA GLN A 191 -1.95 3.97 -23.56
C GLN A 191 -2.09 2.99 -22.40
N LEU A 192 -2.04 3.47 -21.15
CA LEU A 192 -2.18 2.64 -19.94
C LEU A 192 -3.65 2.42 -19.52
N ASP A 193 -4.56 3.34 -19.85
CA ASP A 193 -5.99 3.24 -19.55
C ASP A 193 -6.75 2.52 -20.66
N ILE A 194 -6.36 1.27 -20.92
CA ILE A 194 -7.03 0.38 -21.89
C ILE A 194 -7.86 -0.69 -21.18
N ARG A 195 -8.88 -1.20 -21.86
CA ARG A 195 -9.68 -2.32 -21.36
C ARG A 195 -8.83 -3.58 -21.30
N ARG A 196 -8.59 -4.09 -20.09
CA ARG A 196 -7.93 -5.39 -19.86
C ARG A 196 -8.82 -6.54 -20.31
N ALA A 197 -8.21 -7.54 -20.94
CA ALA A 197 -8.88 -8.79 -21.26
C ALA A 197 -9.23 -9.56 -19.97
N GLN A 198 -10.29 -10.36 -20.03
CA GLN A 198 -10.62 -11.32 -18.98
C GLN A 198 -10.22 -12.72 -19.47
N VAL A 199 -9.71 -13.53 -18.57
CA VAL A 199 -9.30 -14.91 -18.82
C VAL A 199 -10.16 -15.81 -17.96
N HIS A 200 -10.79 -16.80 -18.59
CA HIS A 200 -11.48 -17.89 -17.91
C HIS A 200 -10.55 -19.10 -17.87
N VAL A 201 -10.23 -19.57 -16.67
CA VAL A 201 -9.37 -20.72 -16.44
C VAL A 201 -10.23 -21.84 -15.89
N GLU A 202 -10.25 -22.96 -16.60
CA GLU A 202 -10.89 -24.21 -16.18
C GLU A 202 -9.80 -25.25 -15.92
N ALA A 203 -9.90 -25.97 -14.82
CA ALA A 203 -9.09 -27.16 -14.59
C ALA A 203 -9.99 -28.39 -14.57
N LEU A 204 -9.45 -29.50 -15.04
CA LEU A 204 -10.08 -30.82 -14.99
C LEU A 204 -9.20 -31.72 -14.13
N ILE A 205 -9.70 -32.11 -12.96
CA ILE A 205 -9.02 -33.01 -12.04
C ILE A 205 -9.75 -34.34 -12.11
N VAL A 206 -9.02 -35.39 -12.46
CA VAL A 206 -9.54 -36.76 -12.53
C VAL A 206 -8.68 -37.64 -11.63
N GLU A 207 -9.29 -38.27 -10.65
CA GLU A 207 -8.65 -39.23 -9.75
C GLU A 207 -9.33 -40.59 -9.92
N VAL A 208 -8.55 -41.61 -10.26
CA VAL A 208 -9.01 -43.00 -10.30
C VAL A 208 -8.06 -43.82 -9.46
N ALA A 209 -8.59 -44.47 -8.42
CA ALA A 209 -7.84 -45.38 -7.57
C ALA A 209 -8.55 -46.73 -7.51
N GLU A 210 -7.78 -47.80 -7.67
CA GLU A 210 -8.26 -49.18 -7.57
C GLU A 210 -7.30 -49.98 -6.70
N GLY A 211 -7.84 -50.83 -5.83
CA GLY A 211 -7.07 -51.67 -4.94
C GLY A 211 -7.78 -52.98 -4.72
N SER A 212 -7.11 -54.09 -5.00
CA SER A 212 -7.60 -55.44 -4.75
C SER A 212 -6.58 -56.21 -3.91
N ASN A 213 -7.05 -56.84 -2.84
CA ASN A 213 -6.23 -57.67 -1.97
C ASN A 213 -6.96 -58.98 -1.65
N ILE A 214 -6.24 -60.09 -1.71
CA ILE A 214 -6.72 -61.41 -1.29
C ILE A 214 -5.83 -61.88 -0.15
N ASN A 215 -6.43 -62.13 1.01
CA ASN A 215 -5.76 -62.71 2.16
C ASN A 215 -6.37 -64.07 2.46
N PHE A 216 -5.58 -65.13 2.30
CA PHE A 216 -5.96 -66.51 2.59
C PHE A 216 -4.92 -67.13 3.52
N GLY A 217 -5.37 -67.84 4.55
CA GLY A 217 -4.48 -68.46 5.52
C GLY A 217 -5.11 -69.66 6.19
N VAL A 218 -4.28 -70.66 6.48
CA VAL A 218 -4.65 -71.83 7.27
C VAL A 218 -3.71 -71.92 8.45
N GLN A 219 -4.26 -71.97 9.65
CA GLN A 219 -3.51 -72.11 10.90
C GLN A 219 -3.91 -73.41 11.59
N TRP A 220 -2.96 -74.05 12.27
CA TRP A 220 -3.18 -75.34 12.94
C TRP A 220 -2.81 -75.25 14.42
N ALA A 221 -3.57 -75.94 15.25
CA ALA A 221 -3.33 -76.03 16.68
C ALA A 221 -3.56 -77.46 17.15
N SER A 222 -2.65 -77.97 17.96
CA SER A 222 -2.79 -79.25 18.65
C SER A 222 -2.31 -79.11 20.08
N LYS A 223 -3.01 -79.75 21.02
CA LYS A 223 -2.63 -79.77 22.43
C LYS A 223 -1.28 -80.47 22.65
N ASP A 224 -1.00 -81.50 21.86
CA ASP A 224 0.19 -82.36 22.02
C ASP A 224 1.32 -81.99 21.06
N ALA A 225 1.00 -81.42 19.88
CA ALA A 225 1.97 -81.11 18.83
C ALA A 225 2.29 -79.60 18.68
N GLY A 226 1.61 -78.72 19.42
CA GLY A 226 1.86 -77.28 19.40
C GLY A 226 1.05 -76.51 18.36
N LEU A 227 1.47 -75.29 18.04
CA LEU A 227 0.72 -74.33 17.21
C LEU A 227 1.51 -73.93 15.96
N MET A 228 0.84 -73.86 14.80
CA MET A 228 1.30 -73.21 13.58
C MET A 228 0.43 -71.98 13.35
N GLN A 229 0.96 -70.82 13.72
CA GLN A 229 0.25 -69.54 13.71
C GLN A 229 0.89 -68.57 12.73
N PHE A 230 0.06 -67.80 12.02
CA PHE A 230 0.48 -66.65 11.21
C PHE A 230 -0.14 -65.38 11.77
N ALA A 231 0.61 -64.29 11.74
CA ALA A 231 0.17 -62.96 12.22
C ALA A 231 0.21 -61.94 11.07
N ASN A 232 -0.05 -62.39 9.85
CA ASN A 232 0.08 -61.55 8.66
C ASN A 232 -1.27 -60.86 8.35
N GLY A 233 -1.31 -59.54 8.53
CA GLY A 233 -2.47 -58.71 8.21
C GLY A 233 -3.63 -58.88 9.18
N THR A 234 -4.85 -58.91 8.66
CA THR A 234 -6.12 -58.95 9.42
C THR A 234 -6.54 -60.34 9.90
N GLN A 235 -5.65 -61.34 9.87
CA GLN A 235 -5.98 -62.71 10.28
C GLN A 235 -6.05 -62.83 11.81
N ILE A 236 -7.02 -63.58 12.32
CA ILE A 236 -7.12 -64.00 13.71
C ILE A 236 -6.01 -65.04 14.00
N PRO A 237 -5.10 -64.77 14.94
CA PRO A 237 -4.12 -65.77 15.35
C PRO A 237 -4.80 -66.92 16.10
N ILE A 238 -4.53 -68.17 15.71
CA ILE A 238 -5.22 -69.35 16.28
C ILE A 238 -4.95 -69.53 17.78
N GLY A 239 -3.78 -69.10 18.29
CA GLY A 239 -3.45 -69.16 19.71
C GLY A 239 -4.25 -68.17 20.55
N THR A 240 -4.44 -66.93 20.08
CA THR A 240 -5.27 -65.94 20.78
C THR A 240 -6.74 -66.31 20.72
N LEU A 241 -7.20 -66.88 19.60
CA LEU A 241 -8.54 -67.44 19.47
C LEU A 241 -8.77 -68.59 20.45
N GLY A 242 -7.82 -69.52 20.55
CA GLY A 242 -7.89 -70.63 21.50
C GLY A 242 -7.96 -70.15 22.95
N ALA A 243 -7.17 -69.14 23.32
CA ALA A 243 -7.19 -68.54 24.65
C ALA A 243 -8.53 -67.81 24.93
N ALA A 244 -9.03 -67.01 23.98
CA ALA A 244 -10.29 -66.30 24.11
C ALA A 244 -11.50 -67.25 24.19
N ILE A 245 -11.52 -68.31 23.37
CA ILE A 245 -12.53 -69.37 23.47
C ILE A 245 -12.43 -70.10 24.82
N SER A 246 -11.22 -70.31 25.34
CA SER A 246 -11.03 -70.94 26.64
C SER A 246 -11.54 -70.08 27.80
N GLN A 247 -11.40 -68.76 27.73
CA GLN A 247 -11.93 -67.81 28.72
C GLN A 247 -13.45 -67.67 28.62
N ALA A 248 -14.00 -67.79 27.41
CA ALA A 248 -15.43 -67.77 27.14
C ALA A 248 -16.16 -69.04 27.59
N LYS A 249 -15.45 -70.14 27.91
CA LYS A 249 -16.08 -71.37 28.41
C LYS A 249 -16.58 -71.18 29.84
N PRO A 250 -17.82 -71.58 30.15
CA PRO A 250 -18.32 -71.57 31.53
C PRO A 250 -17.52 -72.55 32.39
N GLN A 251 -17.18 -72.14 33.61
CA GLN A 251 -16.50 -73.00 34.58
C GLN A 251 -17.55 -73.59 35.51
N LYS A 252 -17.62 -74.92 35.55
CA LYS A 252 -18.50 -75.64 36.47
C LYS A 252 -17.97 -75.49 37.90
N GLY A 253 -18.85 -75.09 38.79
CA GLY A 253 -18.65 -75.02 40.21
C GLY A 253 -18.24 -76.37 40.80
N SER A 254 -17.60 -76.34 41.95
CA SER A 254 -17.15 -77.53 42.68
C SER A 254 -17.68 -77.49 44.10
N THR A 255 -18.13 -78.64 44.58
CA THR A 255 -18.48 -78.82 45.99
C THR A 255 -17.39 -79.65 46.65
N VAL A 256 -16.62 -79.04 47.53
CA VAL A 256 -15.57 -79.73 48.28
C VAL A 256 -16.09 -79.99 49.70
N ILE A 257 -16.12 -81.26 50.09
CA ILE A 257 -16.42 -81.67 51.47
C ILE A 257 -15.08 -81.97 52.13
N SER A 258 -14.69 -81.17 53.12
CA SER A 258 -13.46 -81.41 53.89
C SER A 258 -13.62 -82.56 54.89
N GLU A 259 -12.50 -83.14 55.37
CA GLU A 259 -12.50 -84.29 56.30
C GLU A 259 -13.28 -84.06 57.62
N ASN A 260 -13.51 -82.80 58.00
CA ASN A 260 -14.34 -82.41 59.15
C ASN A 260 -15.85 -82.28 58.82
N GLY A 261 -16.27 -82.63 57.60
CA GLY A 261 -17.67 -82.57 57.15
C GLY A 261 -18.15 -81.19 56.67
N ALA A 262 -17.29 -80.16 56.68
CA ALA A 262 -17.68 -78.84 56.16
C ALA A 262 -17.75 -78.87 54.62
N THR A 263 -18.86 -78.35 54.07
CA THR A 263 -19.12 -78.34 52.63
C THR A 263 -18.94 -76.93 52.07
N THR A 264 -17.99 -76.73 51.18
CA THR A 264 -17.79 -75.48 50.44
C THR A 264 -18.34 -75.63 49.03
N ILE A 265 -19.35 -74.85 48.67
CA ILE A 265 -19.97 -74.85 47.33
C ILE A 265 -19.44 -73.64 46.55
N ASN A 266 -18.60 -73.89 45.56
CA ASN A 266 -18.23 -72.89 44.56
C ASN A 266 -19.28 -72.94 43.44
N PRO A 267 -20.01 -71.84 43.16
CA PRO A 267 -21.05 -71.82 42.13
C PRO A 267 -20.48 -71.80 40.71
N ASP A 268 -21.29 -72.19 39.73
CA ASP A 268 -20.96 -72.07 38.31
C ASP A 268 -20.70 -70.60 37.94
N THR A 269 -19.65 -70.34 37.16
CA THR A 269 -19.31 -68.99 36.69
C THR A 269 -19.39 -68.94 35.16
N ASN A 270 -20.11 -67.94 34.64
CA ASN A 270 -20.18 -67.69 33.20
C ASN A 270 -18.80 -67.29 32.65
N GLY A 271 -18.43 -67.80 31.48
CA GLY A 271 -17.18 -67.42 30.83
C GLY A 271 -17.18 -65.95 30.39
N ASP A 272 -16.00 -65.33 30.35
CA ASP A 272 -15.84 -63.96 29.90
C ASP A 272 -15.74 -63.91 28.36
N LEU A 273 -16.70 -63.25 27.73
CA LEU A 273 -16.77 -63.11 26.28
C LEU A 273 -16.04 -61.85 25.78
N SER A 274 -15.55 -60.97 26.67
CA SER A 274 -14.96 -59.68 26.30
C SER A 274 -13.74 -59.82 25.40
N THR A 275 -12.84 -60.76 25.72
CA THR A 275 -11.63 -61.02 24.95
C THR A 275 -11.93 -61.65 23.60
N LEU A 276 -12.94 -62.51 23.52
CA LEU A 276 -13.42 -63.08 22.26
C LEU A 276 -14.12 -62.03 21.40
N ALA A 277 -14.96 -61.18 22.00
CA ALA A 277 -15.64 -60.10 21.30
C ALA A 277 -14.65 -59.06 20.74
N GLN A 278 -13.63 -58.68 21.51
CA GLN A 278 -12.56 -57.78 21.07
C GLN A 278 -11.71 -58.38 19.95
N LEU A 279 -11.43 -59.69 20.03
CA LEU A 279 -10.68 -60.40 18.99
C LEU A 279 -11.47 -60.47 17.67
N LEU A 280 -12.78 -60.74 17.75
CA LEU A 280 -13.64 -60.87 16.58
C LEU A 280 -14.08 -59.51 16.01
N SER A 281 -14.13 -58.43 16.80
CA SER A 281 -14.58 -57.12 16.33
C SER A 281 -13.68 -56.47 15.28
N GLY A 282 -12.38 -56.79 15.29
CA GLY A 282 -11.41 -56.28 14.33
C GLY A 282 -11.23 -57.15 13.09
N PHE A 283 -11.87 -58.33 13.05
CA PHE A 283 -11.74 -59.28 11.94
C PHE A 283 -12.72 -58.94 10.82
N SER A 284 -12.22 -58.81 9.60
CA SER A 284 -13.02 -58.67 8.39
C SER A 284 -12.67 -59.80 7.43
N GLY A 285 -13.65 -60.64 7.11
CA GLY A 285 -13.46 -61.84 6.31
C GLY A 285 -14.30 -63.02 6.77
N THR A 286 -13.96 -64.20 6.27
CA THR A 286 -14.52 -65.47 6.71
C THR A 286 -13.47 -66.22 7.51
N ALA A 287 -13.83 -66.71 8.70
CA ALA A 287 -13.01 -67.59 9.52
C ALA A 287 -13.81 -68.85 9.87
N VAL A 288 -13.27 -70.02 9.53
CA VAL A 288 -13.88 -71.33 9.79
C VAL A 288 -12.93 -72.17 10.62
N GLY A 289 -13.37 -72.51 11.83
CA GLY A 289 -12.68 -73.44 12.71
C GLY A 289 -13.16 -74.88 12.48
N VAL A 290 -12.25 -75.80 12.18
CA VAL A 290 -12.52 -77.24 12.08
C VAL A 290 -11.77 -77.95 13.19
N VAL A 291 -12.46 -78.70 14.04
CA VAL A 291 -11.84 -79.45 15.15
C VAL A 291 -12.07 -80.95 14.94
N LYS A 292 -11.00 -81.74 15.02
CA LYS A 292 -11.05 -83.21 14.94
C LYS A 292 -10.06 -83.81 15.94
N GLY A 293 -10.59 -84.45 16.98
CA GLY A 293 -9.76 -84.90 18.11
C GLY A 293 -9.07 -83.69 18.76
N ASP A 294 -7.77 -83.83 19.02
CA ASP A 294 -6.96 -82.75 19.60
C ASP A 294 -6.44 -81.73 18.58
N TRP A 295 -6.73 -81.93 17.29
CA TRP A 295 -6.35 -81.01 16.22
C TRP A 295 -7.45 -80.00 15.91
N MET A 296 -7.05 -78.75 15.76
CA MET A 296 -7.86 -77.64 15.29
C MET A 296 -7.20 -76.99 14.07
N ALA A 297 -7.99 -76.75 13.03
CA ALA A 297 -7.63 -75.95 11.88
C ALA A 297 -8.46 -74.66 11.89
N LEU A 298 -7.84 -73.52 11.62
CA LEU A 298 -8.51 -72.25 11.40
C LEU A 298 -8.23 -71.79 9.97
N VAL A 299 -9.25 -71.86 9.11
CA VAL A 299 -9.19 -71.42 7.72
C VAL A 299 -9.76 -70.00 7.66
N GLN A 300 -8.99 -69.07 7.08
CA GLN A 300 -9.35 -67.67 6.97
C GLN A 300 -9.21 -67.19 5.54
N ALA A 301 -10.21 -66.45 5.06
CA ALA A 301 -10.24 -65.90 3.71
C ALA A 301 -10.93 -64.55 3.67
N VAL A 302 -10.33 -63.58 2.97
CA VAL A 302 -10.96 -62.30 2.64
C VAL A 302 -10.45 -61.79 1.30
N LYS A 303 -11.36 -61.29 0.45
CA LYS A 303 -11.05 -60.50 -0.72
C LYS A 303 -11.58 -59.09 -0.49
N ASN A 304 -10.68 -58.12 -0.44
CA ASN A 304 -11.02 -56.70 -0.38
C ASN A 304 -10.85 -56.11 -1.77
N ASP A 305 -11.88 -55.45 -2.26
CA ASP A 305 -11.89 -54.75 -3.55
C ASP A 305 -12.36 -53.32 -3.29
N SER A 306 -11.58 -52.34 -3.73
CA SER A 306 -11.82 -50.91 -3.51
C SER A 306 -11.62 -50.17 -4.82
N SER A 307 -12.58 -49.31 -5.16
CA SER A 307 -12.49 -48.40 -6.31
C SER A 307 -12.93 -47.00 -5.88
N SER A 308 -12.26 -45.99 -6.42
CA SER A 308 -12.56 -44.57 -6.26
C SER A 308 -12.46 -43.88 -7.62
N ASN A 309 -13.43 -43.03 -7.93
CA ASN A 309 -13.43 -42.19 -9.12
C ASN A 309 -13.92 -40.79 -8.75
N VAL A 310 -13.04 -39.80 -8.86
CA VAL A 310 -13.34 -38.39 -8.55
C VAL A 310 -13.10 -37.56 -9.80
N LEU A 311 -14.07 -36.72 -10.13
CA LEU A 311 -14.01 -35.76 -11.22
C LEU A 311 -14.35 -34.38 -10.67
N SER A 312 -13.41 -33.45 -10.75
CA SER A 312 -13.59 -32.07 -10.30
C SER A 312 -13.25 -31.09 -11.41
N THR A 313 -14.16 -30.15 -11.69
CA THR A 313 -14.01 -29.12 -12.73
C THR A 313 -14.06 -27.71 -12.14
N PRO A 314 -13.07 -27.27 -11.35
CA PRO A 314 -13.04 -25.90 -10.85
C PRO A 314 -12.75 -24.91 -11.99
N SER A 315 -13.43 -23.77 -11.95
CA SER A 315 -13.26 -22.69 -12.94
C SER A 315 -13.21 -21.33 -12.26
N ILE A 316 -12.37 -20.42 -12.74
CA ILE A 316 -12.28 -19.04 -12.26
C ILE A 316 -12.08 -18.06 -13.42
N THR A 317 -12.71 -16.89 -13.33
CA THR A 317 -12.49 -15.79 -14.28
C THR A 317 -11.70 -14.68 -13.59
N THR A 318 -10.61 -14.24 -14.20
CA THR A 318 -9.79 -13.13 -13.71
C THR A 318 -9.47 -12.14 -14.83
N LEU A 319 -8.98 -10.96 -14.47
CA LEU A 319 -8.39 -10.03 -15.44
C LEU A 319 -6.99 -10.51 -15.81
N ASP A 320 -6.57 -10.24 -17.05
CA ASP A 320 -5.21 -10.51 -17.50
C ASP A 320 -4.17 -9.83 -16.59
N ASN A 321 -3.12 -10.55 -16.19
CA ASN A 321 -2.11 -10.14 -15.21
C ASN A 321 -2.65 -9.82 -13.80
N GLN A 322 -3.81 -10.35 -13.42
CA GLN A 322 -4.33 -10.30 -12.05
C GLN A 322 -4.39 -11.70 -11.46
N GLU A 323 -3.68 -11.92 -10.35
CA GLU A 323 -3.79 -13.17 -9.58
C GLU A 323 -5.22 -13.33 -9.04
N ALA A 324 -5.73 -14.56 -9.13
CA ALA A 324 -7.02 -14.94 -8.60
C ALA A 324 -6.92 -16.27 -7.88
N PHE A 325 -7.65 -16.39 -6.78
CA PHE A 325 -7.65 -17.58 -5.93
C PHE A 325 -9.05 -18.20 -5.91
N PHE A 326 -9.11 -19.51 -6.14
CA PHE A 326 -10.32 -20.31 -6.04
C PHE A 326 -10.07 -21.41 -5.02
N MET A 327 -10.94 -21.53 -4.02
CA MET A 327 -10.87 -22.61 -3.05
C MET A 327 -12.27 -23.09 -2.71
N VAL A 328 -12.50 -24.39 -2.90
CA VAL A 328 -13.73 -25.08 -2.50
C VAL A 328 -13.32 -26.15 -1.50
N GLY A 329 -13.90 -26.11 -0.30
CA GLY A 329 -13.44 -26.98 0.76
C GLY A 329 -14.06 -26.61 2.10
N GLN A 330 -13.45 -27.09 3.17
CA GLN A 330 -13.87 -26.85 4.54
C GLN A 330 -12.68 -26.47 5.44
N ASP A 331 -12.97 -25.76 6.52
CA ASP A 331 -11.96 -25.32 7.49
C ASP A 331 -11.89 -26.29 8.67
N VAL A 332 -10.92 -27.22 8.60
CA VAL A 332 -10.74 -28.28 9.60
C VAL A 332 -9.82 -27.79 10.72
N PRO A 333 -10.20 -28.00 12.00
CA PRO A 333 -9.33 -27.70 13.13
C PRO A 333 -8.20 -28.73 13.23
N VAL A 334 -6.96 -28.27 13.27
CA VAL A 334 -5.77 -29.09 13.48
C VAL A 334 -5.09 -28.65 14.78
N LEU A 335 -4.79 -29.60 15.66
CA LEU A 335 -4.04 -29.34 16.88
C LEU A 335 -2.59 -29.00 16.52
N THR A 336 -2.12 -27.83 16.93
CA THR A 336 -0.75 -27.35 16.65
C THR A 336 0.16 -27.36 17.88
N GLY A 337 -0.42 -27.48 19.07
CA GLY A 337 0.32 -27.59 20.31
C GLY A 337 -0.58 -28.04 21.44
N SER A 338 0.03 -28.66 22.45
CA SER A 338 -0.63 -29.04 23.69
C SER A 338 0.28 -28.59 24.83
N THR A 339 -0.18 -27.66 25.66
CA THR A 339 0.52 -27.24 26.88
C THR A 339 -0.21 -27.81 28.08
N VAL A 340 0.49 -28.55 28.94
CA VAL A 340 -0.09 -29.03 30.20
C VAL A 340 -0.12 -27.88 31.20
N GLY A 341 -1.32 -27.61 31.75
CA GLY A 341 -1.46 -26.69 32.88
C GLY A 341 -0.71 -27.19 34.11
N SER A 342 -0.45 -26.30 35.06
CA SER A 342 0.37 -26.52 36.28
C SER A 342 -0.03 -27.73 37.15
N ASN A 343 -1.24 -28.29 36.98
CA ASN A 343 -1.73 -29.47 37.71
C ASN A 343 -1.85 -30.75 36.85
N ASN A 344 -1.33 -30.75 35.61
CA ASN A 344 -1.28 -31.92 34.71
C ASN A 344 -2.63 -32.65 34.46
N SER A 345 -3.77 -32.03 34.77
CA SER A 345 -5.08 -32.68 34.72
C SER A 345 -5.94 -32.28 33.51
N ASN A 346 -5.54 -31.25 32.75
CA ASN A 346 -6.16 -30.93 31.46
C ASN A 346 -5.18 -30.16 30.56
N PRO A 347 -4.66 -30.77 29.49
CA PRO A 347 -3.81 -30.06 28.53
C PRO A 347 -4.63 -29.02 27.74
N PHE A 348 -4.12 -27.80 27.66
CA PHE A 348 -4.62 -26.78 26.75
C PHE A 348 -4.13 -27.11 25.35
N ASN A 349 -5.06 -27.49 24.49
CA ASN A 349 -4.77 -27.74 23.08
C ASN A 349 -4.96 -26.45 22.28
N THR A 350 -3.90 -25.97 21.64
CA THR A 350 -3.98 -24.91 20.65
C THR A 350 -4.46 -25.51 19.33
N VAL A 351 -5.50 -24.91 18.77
CA VAL A 351 -6.13 -25.35 17.52
C VAL A 351 -5.96 -24.27 16.48
N GLU A 352 -5.42 -24.64 15.31
CA GLU A 352 -5.37 -23.81 14.12
C GLU A 352 -6.41 -24.31 13.11
N ARG A 353 -7.08 -23.41 12.40
CA ARG A 353 -8.00 -23.78 11.32
C ARG A 353 -7.22 -23.85 10.01
N LYS A 354 -7.21 -25.02 9.37
CA LYS A 354 -6.61 -25.22 8.05
C LYS A 354 -7.71 -25.47 7.03
N LYS A 355 -7.63 -24.73 5.93
CA LYS A 355 -8.52 -24.93 4.79
C LYS A 355 -8.08 -26.18 4.04
N VAL A 356 -8.99 -27.13 3.85
CA VAL A 356 -8.76 -28.35 3.04
C VAL A 356 -9.81 -28.40 1.95
N GLY A 357 -9.39 -28.65 0.72
CA GLY A 357 -10.23 -28.54 -0.47
C GLY A 357 -9.56 -29.11 -1.70
#